data_AF-A0A6C0HN50-F1
#
_entry.id   AF-A0A6C0HN50-F1
#
_cell.length_a   1.000
_cell.length_b   1.000
_cell.length_c   1.000
_cell.angle_alpha   90.00
_cell.angle_beta   90.00
_cell.angle_gamma   90.00
#
_symmetry.space_group_name_H-M   'P 1'
#
loop_
_entity.id
_entity.type
_entity.pdbx_description
1 polymer ?
#
loop_
_entity_poly.entity_id
_entity_poly.type
_entity_poly.pdbx_seq_one_letter_code
_entity_poly.pdbx_strand_id
1 'polypeptide(L)'
;MSRAIWGPATWYLLHCMVLKIDDNIQRPVLEDLKNMIYVVISNLPCPMCSNHAIAYFNSHQYMRISTLEQLRFFIYSFHEDVNKRLKKETTLSYAEHVVFYKPFNLSMVIKNVIHIYENMNNTNVTMMLYSFHRKRMVYDLDQYFKKHAPLYRA
;
A
#
# COMPACT_ATOMS: atom_id res chain seq x y z
N MET A 1 11.62 1.48 -15.17
CA MET A 1 11.59 2.31 -13.94
C MET A 1 12.14 1.50 -12.77
N SER A 2 12.98 2.08 -11.92
CA SER A 2 13.71 1.34 -10.86
C SER A 2 12.88 1.17 -9.59
N ARG A 3 13.24 0.19 -8.75
CA ARG A 3 12.67 -0.02 -7.40
C ARG A 3 12.78 1.19 -6.49
N ALA A 4 13.78 2.04 -6.71
CA ALA A 4 14.00 3.26 -5.93
C ALA A 4 12.92 4.33 -6.15
N ILE A 5 12.15 4.25 -7.24
CA ILE A 5 11.08 5.20 -7.55
C ILE A 5 9.73 4.69 -7.05
N TRP A 6 9.31 3.49 -7.47
CA TRP A 6 7.98 2.99 -7.12
C TRP A 6 7.89 2.43 -5.69
N GLY A 7 8.99 1.91 -5.14
CA GLY A 7 9.01 1.34 -3.79
C GLY A 7 8.60 2.36 -2.72
N PRO A 8 9.32 3.50 -2.60
CA PRO A 8 8.94 4.56 -1.65
C PRO A 8 7.51 5.08 -1.86
N ALA A 9 7.11 5.31 -3.11
CA ALA A 9 5.76 5.79 -3.41
C ALA A 9 4.67 4.81 -2.94
N THR A 10 4.90 3.50 -3.10
CA THR A 10 3.99 2.45 -2.64
C THR A 10 3.92 2.41 -1.12
N TRP A 11 5.06 2.54 -0.43
CA TRP A 11 5.06 2.61 1.02
C TRP A 11 4.30 3.82 1.54
N TYR A 12 4.48 4.98 0.91
CA TYR A 12 3.70 6.17 1.27
C TYR A 12 2.20 5.94 1.11
N LEU A 13 1.78 5.30 0.01
CA LEU A 13 0.38 4.94 -0.19
C LEU A 13 -0.14 4.00 0.91
N LEU A 14 0.54 2.88 1.16
CA LEU A 14 0.09 1.88 2.13
C LEU A 14 -0.06 2.47 3.53
N HIS A 15 0.93 3.24 3.98
CA HIS A 15 0.89 3.88 5.30
C HIS A 15 -0.14 5.00 5.36
N CYS A 16 -0.25 5.86 4.35
CA CYS A 16 -1.29 6.90 4.33
C CYS A 16 -2.70 6.31 4.27
N MET A 17 -2.93 5.21 3.55
CA MET A 17 -4.25 4.55 3.48
C MET A 17 -4.78 4.15 4.86
N VAL A 18 -3.92 3.66 5.75
CA VAL A 18 -4.30 3.18 7.08
C VAL A 18 -4.22 4.26 8.15
N LEU A 19 -3.33 5.26 8.01
CA LEU A 19 -3.14 6.33 8.99
C LEU A 19 -4.03 7.55 8.76
N LYS A 20 -4.57 7.76 7.55
CA LYS A 20 -5.37 8.94 7.20
C LYS A 20 -6.88 8.69 7.14
N ILE A 21 -7.30 7.43 7.22
CA ILE A 21 -8.72 7.09 7.28
C ILE A 21 -9.24 7.38 8.70
N ASP A 22 -10.51 7.79 8.80
CA ASP A 22 -11.22 8.00 10.06
C ASP A 22 -11.04 6.82 11.04
N ASP A 23 -10.85 7.12 12.33
CA ASP A 23 -10.63 6.10 13.36
C ASP A 23 -11.88 5.24 13.63
N ASN A 24 -13.07 5.75 13.32
CA ASN A 24 -14.36 5.14 13.64
C ASN A 24 -15.00 4.42 12.44
N ILE A 25 -14.20 3.97 11.47
CA ILE A 25 -14.71 3.20 10.34
C ILE A 25 -15.39 1.90 10.79
N GLN A 26 -16.46 1.56 10.08
CA GLN A 26 -17.19 0.32 10.31
C GLN A 26 -16.47 -0.88 9.68
N ARG A 27 -16.78 -2.09 10.16
CA ARG A 27 -16.20 -3.34 9.66
C ARG A 27 -16.23 -3.49 8.13
N PRO A 28 -17.32 -3.18 7.39
CA PRO A 28 -17.32 -3.30 5.93
C PRO A 28 -16.27 -2.39 5.25
N VAL A 29 -16.06 -1.18 5.78
CA VAL A 29 -15.04 -0.26 5.27
C VAL A 29 -13.63 -0.78 5.57
N LEU A 30 -13.42 -1.37 6.75
CA LEU A 30 -12.15 -2.01 7.09
C LEU A 30 -11.83 -3.17 6.13
N GLU A 31 -12.80 -4.00 5.79
CA GLU A 31 -12.61 -5.09 4.81
C GLU A 31 -12.35 -4.54 3.41
N ASP A 32 -13.05 -3.49 2.96
CA ASP A 32 -12.75 -2.81 1.69
C ASP A 32 -11.31 -2.27 1.66
N LEU A 33 -10.86 -1.63 2.75
CA LEU A 33 -9.49 -1.14 2.91
C LEU A 33 -8.48 -2.29 2.83
N LYS A 34 -8.75 -3.39 3.54
CA LYS A 34 -7.89 -4.58 3.53
C LYS A 34 -7.77 -5.17 2.12
N ASN A 35 -8.90 -5.30 1.43
CA ASN A 35 -8.94 -5.80 0.06
C ASN A 35 -8.13 -4.91 -0.88
N MET A 36 -8.27 -3.59 -0.78
CA MET A 36 -7.50 -2.66 -1.63
C MET A 36 -6.00 -2.75 -1.36
N ILE A 37 -5.56 -2.83 -0.10
CA ILE A 37 -4.16 -3.06 0.26
C ILE A 37 -3.65 -4.37 -0.35
N TYR A 38 -4.41 -5.45 -0.25
CA TYR A 38 -4.04 -6.75 -0.82
C TYR A 38 -3.91 -6.68 -2.35
N VAL A 39 -4.81 -5.96 -3.03
CA VAL A 39 -4.74 -5.70 -4.47
C VAL A 39 -3.45 -4.94 -4.82
N VAL A 40 -3.07 -3.91 -4.05
CA VAL A 40 -1.82 -3.15 -4.28
C VAL A 40 -0.58 -4.05 -4.16
N ILE A 41 -0.45 -4.82 -3.08
CA ILE A 41 0.74 -5.67 -2.85
C ILE A 41 0.82 -6.87 -3.82
N SER A 42 -0.33 -7.32 -4.34
CA SER A 42 -0.38 -8.40 -5.33
C SER A 42 -0.01 -7.92 -6.74
N ASN A 43 0.01 -6.60 -6.96
CA ASN A 43 0.28 -5.98 -8.26
C ASN A 43 1.52 -5.07 -8.21
N LEU A 44 2.50 -5.38 -7.35
CA LEU A 44 3.75 -4.63 -7.31
C LEU A 44 4.48 -4.82 -8.65
N PRO A 45 5.17 -3.78 -9.16
CA PRO A 45 5.98 -3.83 -10.38
C PRO A 45 7.23 -4.73 -10.34
N CYS A 46 7.23 -5.74 -9.45
CA CYS A 46 8.31 -6.67 -9.18
C CYS A 46 7.68 -7.98 -8.70
N PRO A 47 7.64 -9.03 -9.53
CA PRO A 47 7.00 -10.30 -9.18
C PRO A 47 7.54 -10.92 -7.89
N MET A 48 8.86 -10.90 -7.70
CA MET A 48 9.47 -11.36 -6.45
C MET A 48 9.00 -10.56 -5.23
N CYS A 49 8.84 -9.24 -5.38
CA CYS A 49 8.39 -8.38 -4.30
C CYS A 49 6.92 -8.69 -3.94
N SER A 50 6.05 -8.88 -4.94
CA SER A 50 4.67 -9.32 -4.73
C SER A 50 4.60 -10.69 -4.07
N ASN A 51 5.39 -11.67 -4.54
CA ASN A 51 5.41 -13.00 -3.93
C ASN A 51 5.83 -12.96 -2.46
N HIS A 52 6.87 -12.18 -2.12
CA HIS A 52 7.28 -12.00 -0.72
C HIS A 52 6.19 -11.30 0.11
N ALA A 53 5.53 -10.28 -0.44
CA ALA A 53 4.45 -9.57 0.25
C ALA A 53 3.25 -10.49 0.52
N ILE A 54 2.79 -11.23 -0.50
CA ILE A 54 1.70 -12.21 -0.37
C ILE A 54 2.05 -13.28 0.66
N ALA A 55 3.27 -13.81 0.62
CA ALA A 55 3.73 -14.81 1.60
C ALA A 55 3.70 -14.25 3.03
N TYR A 56 4.16 -13.02 3.23
CA TYR A 56 4.09 -12.35 4.54
C TYR A 56 2.64 -12.16 5.01
N PHE A 57 1.75 -11.69 4.13
CA PHE A 57 0.34 -11.46 4.45
C PHE A 57 -0.38 -12.75 4.85
N ASN A 58 -0.09 -13.84 4.14
CA ASN A 58 -0.69 -15.15 4.42
C ASN A 58 -0.17 -15.73 5.74
N SER A 59 1.13 -15.64 6.02
CA SER A 59 1.73 -16.22 7.23
C SER A 59 1.36 -15.47 8.51
N HIS A 60 1.08 -14.17 8.42
CA HIS A 60 0.72 -13.32 9.56
C HIS A 60 -0.79 -13.13 9.73
N GLN A 61 -1.60 -14.02 9.15
CA GLN A 61 -3.05 -14.07 9.33
C GLN A 61 -3.76 -12.74 9.00
N TYR A 62 -3.31 -12.02 7.96
CA TYR A 62 -3.84 -10.71 7.56
C TYR A 62 -5.38 -10.63 7.51
N MET A 63 -6.02 -11.70 7.03
CA MET A 63 -7.49 -11.77 6.93
C MET A 63 -8.20 -11.72 8.29
N ARG A 64 -7.53 -12.11 9.38
CA ARG A 64 -8.09 -12.11 10.76
C ARG A 64 -8.01 -10.75 11.46
N ILE A 65 -7.32 -9.77 10.87
CA ILE A 65 -7.29 -8.40 11.40
C ILE A 65 -8.71 -7.86 11.46
N SER A 66 -9.12 -7.40 12.64
CA SER A 66 -10.51 -7.00 12.94
C SER A 66 -10.64 -5.55 13.38
N THR A 67 -9.52 -4.86 13.63
CA THR A 67 -9.50 -3.43 13.98
C THR A 67 -8.56 -2.64 13.08
N LEU A 68 -8.82 -1.34 12.95
CA LEU A 68 -7.96 -0.43 12.19
C LEU A 68 -6.58 -0.27 12.83
N GLU A 69 -6.50 -0.26 14.17
CA GLU A 69 -5.23 -0.19 14.90
C GLU A 69 -4.33 -1.40 14.60
N GLN A 70 -4.90 -2.61 14.62
CA GLN A 70 -4.19 -3.83 14.21
C GLN A 70 -3.69 -3.72 12.77
N LEU A 71 -4.51 -3.17 11.86
CA LEU A 71 -4.11 -2.99 10.47
C LEU A 71 -2.94 -1.98 10.33
N ARG A 72 -2.97 -0.87 11.06
CA ARG A 72 -1.87 0.13 11.06
C ARG A 72 -0.57 -0.50 11.54
N PHE A 73 -0.62 -1.20 12.67
CA PHE A 73 0.54 -1.87 13.24
C PHE A 73 1.06 -3.00 12.34
N PHE A 74 0.16 -3.71 11.65
CA PHE A 74 0.52 -4.73 10.68
C PHE A 74 1.30 -4.16 9.50
N ILE A 75 0.85 -3.05 8.90
CA ILE A 75 1.53 -2.44 7.74
C ILE A 75 2.89 -1.85 8.17
N TYR A 76 2.98 -1.29 9.38
CA TYR A 76 4.27 -0.92 9.99
C TYR A 76 5.21 -2.12 10.13
N SER A 77 4.75 -3.20 10.77
CA SER A 77 5.54 -4.42 11.01
C SER A 77 5.98 -5.08 9.71
N PHE A 78 5.11 -5.06 8.69
CA PHE A 78 5.45 -5.53 7.35
C PHE A 78 6.59 -4.71 6.74
N HIS A 79 6.54 -3.38 6.83
CA HIS A 79 7.62 -2.53 6.31
C HIS A 79 8.95 -2.83 7.02
N GLU A 80 8.93 -3.03 8.33
CA GLU A 80 10.12 -3.37 9.10
C GLU A 80 10.69 -4.75 8.78
N ASP A 81 9.84 -5.76 8.54
CA ASP A 81 10.29 -7.06 8.03
C ASP A 81 11.02 -6.92 6.69
N VAL A 82 10.48 -6.11 5.77
CA VAL A 82 11.13 -5.83 4.49
C VAL A 82 12.47 -5.11 4.69
N ASN A 83 12.55 -4.13 5.59
CA ASN A 83 13.80 -3.43 5.91
C ASN A 83 14.85 -4.40 6.44
N LYS A 84 14.49 -5.24 7.41
CA LYS A 84 15.36 -6.28 7.98
C LYS A 84 15.87 -7.24 6.90
N ARG A 85 14.99 -7.73 6.03
CA ARG A 85 15.36 -8.63 4.92
C ARG A 85 16.32 -7.98 3.94
N LEU A 86 16.15 -6.68 3.68
CA LEU A 86 17.01 -5.89 2.79
C LEU A 86 18.24 -5.30 3.50
N LYS A 87 18.46 -5.62 4.78
CA LYS A 87 19.54 -5.08 5.62
C LYS A 87 19.57 -3.55 5.62
N LYS A 88 18.38 -2.94 5.63
CA LYS A 88 18.21 -1.49 5.82
C LYS A 88 18.10 -1.19 7.30
N GLU A 89 18.63 -0.04 7.71
CA GLU A 89 18.48 0.43 9.08
C GLU A 89 17.01 0.77 9.36
N THR A 90 16.47 0.17 10.42
CA THR A 90 15.18 0.52 11.03
C THR A 90 15.43 1.63 12.04
N THR A 91 14.85 2.82 11.83
CA THR A 91 15.20 4.00 12.67
C THR A 91 14.04 4.60 13.44
N LEU A 92 12.78 4.29 13.13
CA LEU A 92 11.63 4.89 13.79
C LEU A 92 10.85 3.86 14.61
N SER A 93 10.52 4.21 15.85
CA SER A 93 9.46 3.53 16.60
C SER A 93 8.10 3.73 15.91
N TYR A 94 7.10 2.92 16.26
CA TYR A 94 5.75 3.07 15.72
C TYR A 94 5.16 4.47 15.99
N ALA A 95 5.41 5.05 17.17
CA ALA A 95 4.94 6.39 17.51
C ALA A 95 5.59 7.47 16.61
N GLU A 96 6.90 7.40 16.41
CA GLU A 96 7.62 8.32 15.53
C GLU A 96 7.20 8.14 14.06
N HIS A 97 6.93 6.91 13.64
CA HIS A 97 6.38 6.60 12.32
C HIS A 97 5.03 7.28 12.09
N VAL A 98 4.10 7.17 13.05
CA VAL A 98 2.79 7.86 12.94
C VAL A 98 2.97 9.38 12.81
N VAL A 99 3.88 9.97 13.60
CA VAL A 99 4.21 11.40 13.51
C VAL A 99 4.80 11.76 12.14
N PHE A 100 5.73 10.95 11.63
CA PHE A 100 6.35 11.13 10.33
C PHE A 100 5.32 11.20 9.19
N TYR A 101 4.26 10.39 9.25
CA TYR A 101 3.19 10.37 8.23
C TYR A 101 2.13 11.47 8.41
N LYS A 102 2.11 12.19 9.54
CA LYS A 102 1.13 13.25 9.82
C LYS A 102 1.10 14.39 8.79
N PRO A 103 2.21 14.94 8.27
CA PRO A 103 2.16 16.03 7.28
C PRO A 103 1.78 15.58 5.85
N PHE A 104 1.75 14.28 5.56
CA PHE A 104 1.51 13.80 4.20
C PHE A 104 0.06 14.01 3.76
N ASN A 105 -0.12 14.60 2.58
CA ASN A 105 -1.43 14.76 1.93
C ASN A 105 -1.76 13.52 1.10
N LEU A 106 -2.82 12.79 1.48
CA LEU A 106 -3.21 11.55 0.82
C LEU A 106 -3.51 11.75 -0.68
N SER A 107 -4.17 12.84 -1.07
CA SER A 107 -4.48 13.10 -2.48
C SER A 107 -3.21 13.25 -3.32
N MET A 108 -2.17 13.90 -2.78
CA MET A 108 -0.87 13.99 -3.45
C MET A 108 -0.17 12.64 -3.55
N VAL A 109 -0.22 11.84 -2.48
CA VAL A 109 0.35 10.47 -2.46
C VAL A 109 -0.32 9.58 -3.52
N ILE A 110 -1.65 9.61 -3.62
CA ILE A 110 -2.41 8.84 -4.61
C ILE A 110 -2.02 9.26 -6.03
N LYS A 111 -2.05 10.58 -6.32
CA LYS A 111 -1.66 11.12 -7.63
C LYS A 111 -0.25 10.67 -8.02
N ASN A 112 0.68 10.70 -7.08
CA ASN A 112 2.06 10.27 -7.31
C ASN A 112 2.15 8.77 -7.64
N VAL A 113 1.47 7.90 -6.89
CA VAL A 113 1.47 6.46 -7.17
C VAL A 113 0.83 6.14 -8.51
N ILE A 114 -0.33 6.73 -8.81
CA ILE A 114 -1.01 6.55 -10.11
C ILE A 114 -0.06 6.95 -11.24
N HIS A 115 0.52 8.16 -11.17
CA HIS A 115 1.47 8.64 -12.16
C HIS A 115 2.65 7.68 -12.36
N ILE A 116 3.27 7.21 -11.27
CA ILE A 116 4.39 6.26 -11.34
C ILE A 116 3.97 4.94 -11.99
N TYR A 117 2.82 4.36 -11.61
CA TYR A 117 2.42 3.05 -12.09
C TYR A 117 1.95 3.07 -13.56
N GLU A 118 1.31 4.15 -14.00
CA GLU A 118 0.89 4.35 -15.39
C GLU A 118 2.08 4.56 -16.33
N ASN A 119 3.13 5.26 -15.89
CA ASN A 119 4.31 5.58 -16.71
C ASN A 119 5.42 4.51 -16.66
N MET A 120 5.11 3.29 -16.22
CA MET A 120 6.06 2.18 -16.28
C MET A 120 6.14 1.58 -17.68
N ASN A 121 7.30 1.74 -18.34
CA ASN A 121 7.60 1.13 -19.64
C ASN A 121 7.48 -0.40 -19.62
N ASN A 122 6.85 -0.94 -20.66
CA ASN A 122 6.78 -2.38 -20.93
C ASN A 122 7.56 -2.68 -22.20
N THR A 123 8.57 -3.54 -22.11
CA THR A 123 9.46 -3.86 -23.23
C THR A 123 9.12 -5.18 -23.92
N ASN A 124 8.23 -6.01 -23.36
CA ASN A 124 7.83 -7.30 -23.94
C ASN A 124 6.39 -7.73 -23.54
N VAL A 125 5.88 -8.83 -24.13
CA VAL A 125 4.50 -9.32 -23.97
C VAL A 125 4.16 -9.71 -22.52
N THR A 126 5.07 -10.37 -21.82
CA THR A 126 4.92 -10.68 -20.39
C THR A 126 4.76 -9.38 -19.58
N MET A 127 5.54 -8.35 -19.92
CA MET A 127 5.42 -7.02 -19.32
C MET A 127 4.11 -6.31 -19.72
N MET A 128 3.53 -6.58 -20.89
CA MET A 128 2.20 -6.07 -21.28
C MET A 128 1.08 -6.66 -20.41
N LEU A 129 1.12 -7.97 -20.11
CA LEU A 129 0.16 -8.58 -19.17
C LEU A 129 0.27 -7.95 -17.78
N TYR A 130 1.49 -7.81 -17.26
CA TYR A 130 1.71 -7.07 -16.01
C TYR A 130 1.23 -5.62 -16.10
N SER A 131 1.34 -4.98 -17.27
CA SER A 131 0.79 -3.64 -17.48
C SER A 131 -0.72 -3.60 -17.41
N PHE A 132 -1.41 -4.60 -17.95
CA PHE A 132 -2.86 -4.68 -17.88
C PHE A 132 -3.31 -4.82 -16.43
N HIS A 133 -2.69 -5.73 -15.67
CA HIS A 133 -2.97 -5.90 -14.24
C HIS A 133 -2.67 -4.62 -13.43
N ARG A 134 -1.57 -3.91 -13.73
CA ARG A 134 -1.27 -2.61 -13.09
C ARG A 134 -2.30 -1.53 -13.43
N LYS A 135 -2.71 -1.42 -14.71
CA LYS A 135 -3.76 -0.46 -15.12
C LYS A 135 -5.07 -0.77 -14.41
N ARG A 136 -5.41 -2.05 -14.26
CA ARG A 136 -6.58 -2.48 -13.51
C ARG A 136 -6.46 -2.11 -12.03
N MET A 137 -5.32 -2.37 -11.40
CA MET A 137 -5.07 -1.97 -10.01
C MET A 137 -5.19 -0.45 -9.82
N VAL A 138 -4.64 0.35 -10.73
CA VAL A 138 -4.75 1.82 -10.71
C VAL A 138 -6.20 2.26 -10.79
N TYR A 139 -6.99 1.64 -11.68
CA TYR A 139 -8.42 1.88 -11.77
C TYR A 139 -9.15 1.52 -10.47
N ASP A 140 -8.90 0.33 -9.92
CA ASP A 140 -9.53 -0.12 -8.68
C ASP A 140 -9.15 0.79 -7.49
N LEU A 141 -7.91 1.29 -7.45
CA LEU A 141 -7.43 2.26 -6.46
C LEU A 141 -8.18 3.60 -6.57
N ASP A 142 -8.35 4.13 -7.78
CA ASP A 142 -9.11 5.35 -8.04
C ASP A 142 -10.59 5.18 -7.63
N GLN A 143 -11.21 4.04 -7.95
CA GLN A 143 -12.58 3.74 -7.55
C GLN A 143 -12.71 3.61 -6.03
N TYR A 144 -11.77 2.97 -5.36
CA TYR A 144 -11.73 2.87 -3.90
C TYR A 144 -11.74 4.25 -3.26
N PHE A 145 -10.85 5.15 -3.68
CA PHE A 145 -10.77 6.49 -3.09
C PHE A 145 -11.97 7.37 -3.45
N LYS A 146 -12.56 7.23 -4.64
CA LYS A 146 -13.81 7.92 -4.98
C LYS A 146 -14.96 7.48 -4.07
N LYS A 147 -15.10 6.16 -3.84
CA LYS A 147 -16.13 5.58 -2.96
C LYS A 147 -15.97 6.05 -1.51
N HIS A 148 -14.73 6.06 -1.01
CA HIS A 148 -14.42 6.30 0.41
C HIS A 148 -13.91 7.71 0.70
N ALA A 149 -13.95 8.63 -0.27
CA ALA A 149 -13.42 10.00 -0.13
C ALA A 149 -13.86 10.74 1.14
N PRO A 150 -15.11 10.64 1.63
CA PRO A 150 -15.53 11.31 2.86
C PRO A 150 -14.77 10.87 4.11
N LEU A 151 -14.29 9.62 4.15
CA LEU A 151 -13.60 9.02 5.29
C LEU A 151 -12.14 9.45 5.43
N TYR A 152 -11.64 10.21 4.45
CA TYR A 152 -10.26 10.68 4.37
C TYR A 152 -10.15 12.22 4.47
N ARG A 153 -11.21 12.90 4.92
CA ARG A 153 -11.29 14.38 4.97
C ARG A 153 -10.84 15.01 6.30
N ALA A 154 -10.13 14.26 7.14
CA ALA A 154 -9.60 14.75 8.41
C ALA A 154 -8.27 15.51 8.23
#